data_AF-S7TPX0-F1
#
_entry.id   AF-S7TPX0-F1
#
_cell.length_a   1.000
_cell.length_b   1.000
_cell.length_c   1.000
_cell.angle_alpha   90.00
_cell.angle_beta   90.00
_cell.angle_gamma   90.00
#
_symmetry.space_group_name_H-M   'P 1'
#
loop_
_entity.id
_entity.type
_entity.pdbx_description
1 polymer ?
#
loop_
_entity_poly.entity_id
_entity_poly.type
_entity_poly.pdbx_seq_one_letter_code
_entity_poly.pdbx_strand_id
1 'polypeptide(L)' 'MNDIRMKGELRTDYECEVTDLPAERWGEAVFRVGEEEIVLEVSVEKDVIVALMAGEDAVWKGTLTGLKELLKKGVRPR' A
#
# COMPACT_ATOMS: atom_id res chain seq x y z
N MET A 1 -12.70 -24.23 12.25
CA MET A 1 -12.31 -23.00 11.53
C MET A 1 -11.12 -22.43 12.28
N ASN A 2 -9.92 -22.43 11.70
CA ASN A 2 -8.85 -21.60 12.26
C ASN A 2 -9.30 -20.15 12.07
N ASP A 3 -9.31 -19.37 13.15
CA ASP A 3 -9.73 -17.97 13.10
C ASP A 3 -8.92 -17.24 12.02
N ILE A 4 -9.61 -16.64 11.04
CA ILE A 4 -8.96 -15.77 10.06
C ILE A 4 -8.41 -14.56 10.85
N ARG A 5 -7.09 -14.52 11.04
CA ARG A 5 -6.40 -13.41 11.70
C ARG A 5 -5.64 -12.60 10.67
N MET A 6 -6.11 -11.38 10.43
CA MET A 6 -5.40 -10.36 9.67
C MET A 6 -4.63 -9.44 10.63
N LYS A 7 -3.39 -9.08 10.28
CA LYS A 7 -2.65 -8.01 10.94
C LYS A 7 -2.57 -6.81 9.99
N GLY A 8 -2.74 -5.60 10.53
CA GLY A 8 -2.56 -4.34 9.82
C GLY A 8 -1.51 -3.50 10.53
N GLU A 9 -0.67 -2.83 9.76
CA GLU A 9 0.34 -1.89 10.24
C GLU A 9 0.34 -0.65 9.35
N LEU A 10 0.45 0.53 9.96
CA LEU A 10 0.59 1.81 9.29
C LEU A 10 1.91 2.43 9.74
N ARG A 11 2.75 2.85 8.80
CA ARG A 11 3.99 3.59 9.08
C ARG A 11 3.99 4.89 8.31
N THR A 12 4.64 5.90 8.88
CA THR A 12 4.82 7.22 8.28
C THR A 12 6.25 7.68 8.50
N ASP A 13 6.63 8.81 7.88
CA ASP A 13 7.89 9.49 8.15
C ASP A 13 7.98 10.05 9.58
N TYR A 14 6.90 9.94 10.35
CA TYR A 14 6.81 10.15 11.79
C TYR A 14 6.65 8.82 12.56
N GLU A 15 7.15 8.76 13.79
CA GLU A 15 6.77 7.73 14.77
C GLU A 15 5.37 8.06 15.32
N CYS A 16 4.32 7.31 14.95
CA CYS A 16 2.98 7.53 15.53
C CYS A 16 2.21 6.23 15.81
N GLU A 17 1.45 6.22 16.90
CA GLU A 17 0.65 5.09 17.41
C GLU A 17 -0.86 5.20 17.06
N VAL A 18 -1.17 5.51 15.78
CA VAL A 18 -2.50 5.41 15.13
C VAL A 18 -3.56 6.53 15.32
N THR A 19 -4.23 6.81 14.18
CA THR A 19 -5.23 7.86 13.79
C THR A 19 -4.75 9.31 13.84
N ASP A 20 -4.91 10.01 12.70
CA ASP A 20 -4.21 11.26 12.35
C ASP A 20 -2.68 11.14 12.35
N LEU A 21 -2.14 10.06 11.78
CA LEU A 21 -0.69 9.93 11.55
C LEU A 21 -0.22 11.13 10.70
N PRO A 22 0.53 12.10 11.25
CA PRO A 22 1.18 13.11 10.43
C PRO A 22 2.07 12.38 9.43
N ALA A 23 1.91 12.73 8.16
CA ALA A 23 2.80 12.30 7.11
C ALA A 23 3.18 13.55 6.33
N GLU A 24 4.47 13.80 6.16
CA GLU A 24 4.91 14.92 5.33
C GLU A 24 5.05 14.48 3.88
N ARG A 25 5.77 13.38 3.66
CA ARG A 25 6.18 12.93 2.32
C ARG A 25 6.04 11.44 2.12
N TRP A 26 5.81 10.65 3.16
CA TRP A 26 5.74 9.20 3.01
C TRP A 26 4.79 8.56 4.04
N GLY A 27 4.06 7.55 3.58
CA GLY A 27 3.34 6.63 4.44
C GLY A 27 3.12 5.29 3.75
N GLU A 28 3.11 4.22 4.54
CA GLU A 28 2.83 2.87 4.07
C GLU A 28 1.79 2.15 4.94
N ALA A 29 1.01 1.30 4.29
CA ALA A 29 0.08 0.38 4.92
C ALA A 29 0.46 -1.05 4.56
N VAL A 30 0.66 -1.88 5.58
CA VAL A 30 1.00 -3.30 5.44
C VAL A 30 -0.15 -4.13 6.00
N PHE A 31 -0.67 -5.07 5.20
CA PHE A 31 -1.65 -6.05 5.65
C PHE A 31 -1.08 -7.46 5.48
N ARG A 32 -1.21 -8.29 6.52
CA ARG A 32 -0.75 -9.69 6.53
C ARG A 32 -1.89 -10.64 6.87
N VAL A 33 -2.04 -11.71 6.10
CA VAL A 33 -3.02 -12.79 6.33
C VAL A 33 -2.33 -14.14 6.12
N GLY A 34 -2.05 -14.88 7.20
CA GLY A 34 -1.25 -16.10 7.10
C GLY A 34 0.18 -15.78 6.62
N GLU A 35 0.57 -16.35 5.47
CA GLU A 35 1.86 -16.12 4.81
C GLU A 35 1.77 -15.03 3.71
N GLU A 36 0.57 -14.53 3.42
CA GLU A 36 0.36 -13.49 2.42
C GLU A 36 0.58 -12.09 3.02
N GLU A 37 1.22 -11.21 2.25
CA GLU A 37 1.44 -9.80 2.60
C GLU A 37 1.07 -8.90 1.41
N ILE A 38 0.37 -7.80 1.70
CA ILE A 38 0.20 -6.70 0.75
C ILE A 38 0.64 -5.38 1.39
N VAL A 39 1.45 -4.63 0.66
CA VAL A 39 1.95 -3.31 1.04
C VAL A 39 1.47 -2.26 0.05
N LEU A 40 0.93 -1.17 0.58
CA LEU A 40 0.62 0.06 -0.15
C LEU A 40 1.52 1.17 0.41
N GLU A 41 2.49 1.60 -0.38
CA GLU A 41 3.31 2.78 -0.08
C GLU A 41 2.80 3.97 -0.89
N VAL A 42 2.69 5.13 -0.24
CA VAL A 42 2.43 6.42 -0.88
C VAL A 42 3.52 7.39 -0.47
N SER A 43 4.15 8.02 -1.45
CA SER A 43 5.08 9.12 -1.18
C SER A 43 4.80 10.33 -2.06
N VAL A 44 5.15 11.51 -1.55
CA VAL A 44 4.97 12.79 -2.22
C VAL A 44 6.35 13.41 -2.41
N GLU A 45 6.78 13.45 -3.67
CA GLU A 45 7.97 14.20 -4.09
C GLU A 45 7.53 15.41 -4.93
N LYS A 46 7.89 15.44 -6.22
CA LYS A 46 7.30 16.36 -7.20
C LYS A 46 5.89 15.92 -7.63
N ASP A 47 5.67 14.61 -7.64
CA ASP A 47 4.42 13.95 -8.00
C ASP A 47 4.04 12.97 -6.88
N VAL A 48 2.76 12.56 -6.81
CA VAL A 48 2.33 11.49 -5.90
C VAL A 48 2.74 10.15 -6.48
N ILE A 49 3.64 9.45 -5.78
CA ILE A 49 4.13 8.12 -6.11
C ILE A 49 3.38 7.09 -5.28
N VAL A 50 3.03 5.98 -5.90
CA VAL A 50 2.37 4.85 -5.27
C VAL A 50 3.16 3.59 -5.60
N ALA A 51 3.41 2.77 -4.58
CA ALA A 51 3.94 1.42 -4.72
C ALA A 51 2.94 0.41 -4.13
N LEU A 52 2.73 -0.68 -4.87
CA LEU A 52 1.91 -1.82 -4.50
C LEU A 52 2.82 -3.05 -4.53
N MET A 53 2.89 -3.77 -3.41
CA MET A 53 3.64 -5.02 -3.31
C MET A 53 2.67 -6.08 -2.79
N ALA A 54 2.39 -7.12 -3.57
CA ALA A 54 1.58 -8.26 -3.16
C ALA A 54 2.46 -9.51 -3.19
N GLY A 55 2.95 -9.92 -2.02
CA GLY A 55 4.02 -10.91 -1.90
C GLY A 55 5.32 -10.47 -2.58
N GLU A 56 6.19 -11.44 -2.86
CA GLU A 56 7.52 -11.19 -3.48
C GLU A 56 7.44 -11.00 -5.01
N ASP A 57 6.43 -11.57 -5.67
CA ASP A 57 6.39 -11.72 -7.12
C ASP A 57 5.53 -10.68 -7.86
N ALA A 58 4.73 -9.88 -7.15
CA ALA A 58 3.83 -8.89 -7.76
C ALA A 58 4.08 -7.50 -7.18
N VAL A 59 4.98 -6.76 -7.84
CA VAL A 59 5.35 -5.40 -7.46
C VAL A 59 5.02 -4.41 -8.58
N TRP A 60 4.41 -3.29 -8.23
CA TRP A 60 4.17 -2.16 -9.11
C TRP A 60 4.54 -0.86 -8.40
N LYS A 61 5.27 0.04 -9.09
CA LYS A 61 5.58 1.39 -8.59
C LYS A 61 5.44 2.41 -9.72
N GLY A 62 4.79 3.53 -9.44
CA GLY A 62 4.58 4.59 -10.43
C GLY A 62 3.83 5.78 -9.85
N THR A 63 3.40 6.72 -10.71
CA THR A 63 2.60 7.86 -10.26
C THR A 63 1.16 7.45 -9.98
N LEU A 64 0.46 8.18 -9.12
CA LEU A 64 -0.97 7.99 -8.88
C LEU A 64 -1.79 8.10 -10.19
N THR A 65 -1.36 8.97 -11.10
CA THR A 65 -1.95 9.08 -12.45
C THR A 65 -1.75 7.79 -13.26
N GLY A 66 -0.53 7.23 -13.25
CA GLY A 66 -0.24 5.95 -13.90
C GLY A 66 -1.07 4.81 -13.32
N LEU A 67 -1.26 4.74 -12.00
CA LEU A 67 -2.12 3.76 -11.36
C LEU A 67 -3.58 3.90 -11.82
N LYS A 68 -4.11 5.13 -11.85
CA LYS A 68 -5.47 5.42 -12.34
C LYS A 68 -5.67 4.96 -13.78
N GLU A 69 -4.69 5.19 -14.65
CA GLU A 69 -4.74 4.73 -16.04
C GLU A 69 -4.71 3.20 -16.14
N LEU A 70 -3.85 2.54 -15.36
CA LEU A 70 -3.75 1.09 -15.31
C LEU A 70 -5.10 0.46 -14.91
N LEU A 71 -5.74 0.98 -13.86
CA LEU A 71 -7.05 0.51 -13.42
C LEU A 71 -8.13 0.74 -14.48
N LYS A 72 -8.13 1.89 -15.15
CA LYS A 72 -9.07 2.22 -16.25
C LYS A 72 -8.90 1.34 -17.48
N LYS A 73 -7.68 0.89 -17.79
CA LYS A 73 -7.38 0.00 -18.92
C LYS A 73 -7.91 -1.44 -18.71
N GLY A 74 -8.50 -1.71 -17.53
CA GLY A 74 -9.26 -2.92 -17.28
C GLY A 74 -8.42 -3.99 -16.62
N VAL A 75 -8.00 -3.74 -15.39
CA VAL A 75 -7.72 -4.84 -14.45
C VAL A 75 -9.07 -5.47 -14.15
N ARG A 76 -9.43 -6.55 -14.87
CA ARG A 76 -10.65 -7.30 -14.54
C ARG A 76 -10.35 -8.11 -13.27
N PRO A 77 -11.05 -7.89 -12.15
CA PRO A 77 -11.02 -8.84 -11.06
C PRO A 77 -11.52 -10.19 -11.62
N ARG A 78 -10.77 -11.26 -11.35
CA ARG A 78 -11.20 -12.62 -11.67
C ARG A 78 -12.28 -13.06 -10.70
#